data_AF-A0AAW9IBC1-F1
#
_entry.id   AF-A0AAW9IBC1-F1
#
_cell.length_a   1.000
_cell.length_b   1.000
_cell.length_c   1.000
_cell.angle_alpha   90.00
_cell.angle_beta   90.00
_cell.angle_gamma   90.00
#
_symmetry.space_group_name_H-M   'P 1'
#
loop_
_entity.id
_entity.type
_entity.pdbx_description
1 polymer ?
#
loop_
_entity_poly.entity_id
_entity_poly.type
_entity_poly.pdbx_seq_one_letter_code
_entity_poly.pdbx_strand_id
1 'polypeptide(L)'
;MKVTLFSQVSIDGKLALGSGNSSKELFNLLDDDDKRFIHEFRGKVDGIMVGKKTIDIDNPFLTNRYEENKSPVRIVPTSTMDLDLSSNIFTDSEKTIVLTIEEQKNNPKADLIRGLGKVCVVFGEDKVDFKKF
;
A
#
# COMPACT_ATOMS: atom_id res chain seq x y z
N MET A 1 0.35 -19.09 5.44
CA MET A 1 0.32 -17.61 5.42
C MET A 1 -0.95 -17.13 6.11
N LYS A 2 -0.86 -16.20 7.07
CA LYS A 2 -2.04 -15.57 7.68
C LYS A 2 -2.32 -14.25 6.95
N VAL A 3 -3.55 -14.06 6.49
CA VAL A 3 -4.01 -12.80 5.88
C VAL A 3 -4.99 -12.16 6.85
N THR A 4 -4.86 -10.85 7.06
CA THR A 4 -5.79 -10.06 7.89
C THR A 4 -6.28 -8.89 7.07
N LEU A 5 -7.60 -8.74 6.96
CA LEU A 5 -8.21 -7.53 6.42
C LEU A 5 -8.33 -6.53 7.57
N PHE A 6 -7.76 -5.35 7.38
CA PHE A 6 -7.83 -4.25 8.34
C PHE A 6 -8.48 -3.06 7.66
N SER A 7 -9.54 -2.52 8.25
CA SER A 7 -10.22 -1.33 7.73
C SER A 7 -10.80 -0.51 8.87
N GLN A 8 -10.73 0.81 8.72
CA GLN A 8 -11.58 1.73 9.45
C GLN A 8 -12.84 1.98 8.61
N VAL A 9 -14.00 2.03 9.25
CA VAL A 9 -15.28 2.34 8.60
C VAL A 9 -16.12 3.26 9.48
N SER A 10 -17.00 4.04 8.87
CA SER A 10 -18.10 4.69 9.60
C SER A 10 -19.14 3.66 10.07
N ILE A 11 -20.04 4.07 10.97
CA ILE A 11 -21.10 3.21 11.51
C ILE A 11 -22.04 2.65 10.43
N ASP A 12 -22.22 3.38 9.33
CA ASP A 12 -23.00 2.98 8.16
C ASP A 12 -22.16 2.27 7.08
N GLY A 13 -20.91 1.89 7.40
CA GLY A 13 -20.06 1.04 6.57
C GLY A 13 -19.31 1.76 5.43
N LYS A 14 -19.10 3.08 5.52
CA LYS A 14 -18.35 3.84 4.52
C LYS A 14 -16.86 3.82 4.82
N LEU A 15 -16.06 3.77 3.76
CA LEU A 15 -14.60 3.82 3.79
C LEU A 15 -14.02 5.24 3.62
N ALA A 16 -14.85 6.16 3.13
CA ALA A 16 -14.53 7.57 2.94
C ALA A 16 -15.83 8.40 2.97
N LEU A 17 -15.72 9.72 3.17
CA LEU A 17 -16.86 10.65 3.14
C LEU A 17 -17.27 11.01 1.70
N GLY A 18 -17.58 10.00 0.89
CA GLY A 18 -17.97 10.17 -0.51
C GLY A 18 -17.10 9.37 -1.48
N SER A 19 -17.64 9.09 -2.66
CA SER A 19 -16.93 8.33 -3.69
C SER A 19 -15.74 9.12 -4.23
N GLY A 20 -14.56 8.49 -4.24
CA GLY A 20 -13.32 9.13 -4.70
C GLY A 20 -12.62 10.03 -3.69
N ASN A 21 -13.23 10.25 -2.50
CA ASN A 21 -12.62 11.03 -1.43
C ASN A 21 -11.60 10.21 -0.65
N SER A 22 -10.71 10.93 0.05
CA SER A 22 -9.67 10.32 0.88
C SER A 22 -10.25 9.67 2.12
N SER A 23 -9.69 8.51 2.48
CA SER A 23 -10.00 7.85 3.75
C SER A 23 -9.47 8.65 4.95
N LYS A 24 -8.53 9.58 4.72
CA LYS A 24 -7.94 10.43 5.77
C LYS A 24 -8.96 11.30 6.46
N GLU A 25 -10.03 11.70 5.78
CA GLU A 25 -11.09 12.50 6.40
C GLU A 25 -11.74 11.75 7.56
N LEU A 26 -12.03 10.45 7.38
CA LEU A 26 -12.50 9.58 8.47
C LEU A 26 -11.40 9.31 9.49
N PHE A 27 -10.16 9.07 9.05
CA PHE A 27 -9.03 8.82 9.95
C PHE A 27 -8.77 9.98 10.92
N ASN A 28 -8.98 11.21 10.47
CA ASN A 28 -8.79 12.41 11.29
C ASN A 28 -9.86 12.59 12.38
N LEU A 29 -10.98 11.86 12.29
CA LEU A 29 -12.02 11.85 13.33
C LEU A 29 -11.66 10.91 14.50
N LEU A 30 -10.65 10.04 14.33
CA LEU A 30 -10.16 9.17 15.39
C LEU A 30 -9.35 9.96 16.42
N ASP A 31 -9.38 9.49 17.66
CA ASP A 31 -8.50 9.97 18.71
C ASP A 31 -7.07 9.44 18.53
N ASP A 32 -6.17 9.85 19.42
CA ASP A 32 -4.75 9.50 19.31
C ASP A 32 -4.48 8.04 19.70
N ASP A 33 -5.29 7.44 20.57
CA ASP A 33 -5.16 6.04 20.98
C ASP A 33 -5.55 5.11 19.82
N ASP A 34 -6.61 5.43 19.09
CA ASP A 34 -7.02 4.73 17.88
C ASP A 34 -5.96 4.82 16.77
N LYS A 35 -5.42 6.02 16.53
CA LYS A 35 -4.33 6.23 15.56
C LYS A 35 -3.10 5.42 15.96
N ARG A 36 -2.75 5.42 17.24
CA ARG A 36 -1.64 4.64 17.77
C ARG A 36 -1.84 3.15 17.55
N PHE A 37 -3.01 2.62 17.87
CA PHE A 37 -3.35 1.22 17.65
C PHE A 37 -3.14 0.80 16.18
N ILE A 38 -3.61 1.62 15.23
CA ILE A 38 -3.44 1.34 13.78
C ILE A 38 -1.97 1.28 13.39
N HIS A 39 -1.15 2.21 13.89
CA HIS A 39 0.27 2.23 13.57
C HIS A 39 1.04 1.09 14.25
N GLU A 40 0.75 0.77 15.52
CA GLU A 40 1.36 -0.39 16.20
C GLU A 40 0.93 -1.71 15.56
N PHE A 41 -0.29 -1.81 15.03
CA PHE A 41 -0.74 -2.98 14.28
C PHE A 41 0.15 -3.24 13.06
N ARG A 42 0.66 -2.19 12.39
CA ARG A 42 1.61 -2.34 11.28
C ARG A 42 2.92 -2.98 11.73
N GLY A 43 3.35 -2.78 12.97
CA GLY A 43 4.52 -3.44 13.56
C GLY A 43 4.32 -4.91 13.94
N LYS A 44 3.09 -5.42 13.84
CA LYS A 44 2.75 -6.81 14.15
C LYS A 44 2.59 -7.69 12.91
N VAL A 45 2.77 -7.14 11.72
CA VAL A 45 2.63 -7.85 10.44
C VAL A 45 3.91 -7.75 9.61
N ASP A 46 4.20 -8.80 8.84
CA ASP A 46 5.38 -8.82 7.96
C ASP A 46 5.23 -7.92 6.73
N GLY A 47 3.98 -7.69 6.30
CA GLY A 47 3.68 -6.90 5.12
C GLY A 47 2.30 -6.25 5.15
N ILE A 48 2.18 -5.12 4.45
CA ILE A 48 0.94 -4.38 4.26
C ILE A 48 0.70 -4.19 2.76
N MET A 49 -0.53 -4.45 2.32
CA MET A 49 -0.90 -4.36 0.91
C MET A 49 -1.98 -3.31 0.70
N VAL A 50 -1.78 -2.43 -0.28
CA VAL A 50 -2.80 -1.49 -0.75
C VAL A 50 -2.80 -1.44 -2.27
N GLY A 51 -3.97 -1.25 -2.87
CA GLY A 51 -4.07 -1.04 -4.31
C GLY A 51 -3.56 0.35 -4.72
N LYS A 52 -3.17 0.49 -5.99
CA LYS A 52 -2.74 1.78 -6.57
C LYS A 52 -3.70 2.93 -6.23
N LYS A 53 -5.01 2.72 -6.35
CA LYS A 53 -5.98 3.82 -6.18
C LYS A 53 -5.92 4.44 -4.78
N THR A 54 -5.64 3.65 -3.75
CA THR A 54 -5.40 4.15 -2.39
C THR A 54 -4.12 4.99 -2.34
N ILE A 55 -3.07 4.63 -3.08
CA ILE A 55 -1.84 5.43 -3.17
C ILE A 55 -2.13 6.76 -3.87
N ASP A 56 -2.86 6.74 -4.98
CA ASP A 56 -3.19 7.96 -5.72
C ASP A 56 -4.02 8.96 -4.87
N ILE A 57 -4.98 8.45 -4.11
CA ILE A 57 -5.91 9.28 -3.32
C ILE A 57 -5.29 9.68 -1.97
N ASP A 58 -4.79 8.70 -1.22
CA ASP A 58 -4.35 8.91 0.16
C ASP A 58 -2.85 9.19 0.27
N ASN A 59 -2.05 8.93 -0.76
CA ASN A 59 -0.59 9.08 -0.76
C ASN A 59 0.08 8.66 0.59
N PRO A 60 -0.13 7.43 1.07
CA PRO A 60 0.30 7.02 2.41
C PRO A 60 1.78 6.63 2.45
N PHE A 61 2.41 6.78 3.62
CA PHE A 61 3.75 6.24 3.89
C PHE A 61 3.73 4.73 4.20
N LEU A 62 2.63 4.27 4.83
CA LEU A 62 2.44 2.89 5.33
C LEU A 62 3.51 2.39 6.32
N THR A 63 4.12 3.32 7.07
CA THR A 63 5.12 3.02 8.10
C THR A 63 4.50 2.84 9.50
N ASN A 64 5.24 2.17 10.39
CA ASN A 64 5.00 2.24 11.83
C ASN A 64 5.70 3.49 12.37
N ARG A 65 4.97 4.36 13.06
CA ARG A 65 5.49 5.65 13.58
C ARG A 65 5.82 5.61 15.07
N TYR A 66 5.48 4.52 15.77
CA TYR A 66 5.63 4.42 17.22
C TYR A 66 6.69 3.42 17.65
N GLU A 67 7.16 2.56 16.75
CA GLU A 67 8.24 1.61 17.03
C GLU A 67 9.29 1.64 15.91
N GLU A 68 10.55 1.84 16.29
CA GLU A 68 11.66 1.83 15.35
C GLU A 68 11.87 0.44 14.74
N ASN A 69 12.25 0.41 13.46
CA ASN A 69 12.59 -0.80 12.71
C ASN A 69 11.46 -1.86 12.64
N LYS A 70 10.20 -1.44 12.82
CA LYS A 70 9.01 -2.30 12.71
C LYS A 70 8.04 -1.83 11.63
N SER A 71 8.52 -1.16 10.59
CA SER A 71 7.71 -0.91 9.40
C SER A 71 7.52 -2.21 8.61
N PRO A 72 6.28 -2.54 8.21
CA PRO A 72 6.02 -3.74 7.41
C PRO A 72 6.50 -3.54 5.97
N VAL A 73 6.78 -4.64 5.27
CA VAL A 73 7.03 -4.60 3.83
C VAL A 73 5.79 -4.08 3.10
N ARG A 74 5.94 -3.06 2.26
CA ARG A 74 4.82 -2.48 1.51
C ARG A 74 4.63 -3.23 0.20
N ILE A 75 3.41 -3.66 -0.09
CA ILE A 75 3.08 -4.45 -1.28
C ILE A 75 2.04 -3.70 -2.11
N VAL A 76 2.35 -3.46 -3.38
CA VAL A 76 1.52 -2.66 -4.30
C VAL A 76 1.19 -3.47 -5.54
N PRO A 77 0.03 -4.16 -5.59
CA PRO A 77 -0.46 -4.76 -6.82
C PRO A 77 -0.96 -3.71 -7.81
N THR A 78 -0.55 -3.83 -9.08
CA THR A 78 -1.02 -2.98 -10.18
C THR A 78 -0.93 -3.69 -11.54
N SER A 79 -1.98 -3.59 -12.35
CA SER A 79 -1.99 -4.11 -13.73
C SER A 79 -1.53 -3.10 -14.78
N THR A 80 -1.44 -1.81 -14.45
CA THR A 80 -1.18 -0.75 -15.44
C THR A 80 0.21 -0.14 -15.37
N MET A 81 0.95 -0.39 -14.28
CA MET A 81 2.23 0.26 -13.96
C MET A 81 2.17 1.80 -13.92
N ASP A 82 0.98 2.40 -13.93
CA ASP A 82 0.81 3.84 -13.89
C ASP A 82 0.98 4.38 -12.46
N LEU A 83 2.15 4.19 -11.85
CA LEU A 83 2.43 4.69 -10.51
C LEU A 83 3.11 6.06 -10.61
N ASP A 84 2.71 7.00 -9.75
CA ASP A 84 3.45 8.24 -9.54
C ASP A 84 4.62 7.96 -8.60
N LEU A 85 5.84 8.00 -9.14
CA LEU A 85 7.07 7.71 -8.40
C LEU A 85 7.43 8.80 -7.37
N SER A 86 6.71 9.92 -7.35
CA SER A 86 6.79 10.93 -6.29
C SER A 86 5.92 10.60 -5.06
N SER A 87 5.09 9.55 -5.13
CA SER A 87 4.27 9.09 -4.01
C SER A 87 5.13 8.68 -2.81
N ASN A 88 4.66 8.97 -1.60
CA ASN A 88 5.36 8.75 -0.33
C ASN A 88 5.88 7.31 -0.15
N ILE A 89 5.20 6.32 -0.73
CA ILE A 89 5.61 4.91 -0.71
C ILE A 89 6.93 4.62 -1.48
N PHE A 90 7.41 5.57 -2.27
CA PHE A 90 8.64 5.48 -3.07
C PHE A 90 9.74 6.43 -2.58
N THR A 91 9.46 7.34 -1.65
CA THR A 91 10.39 8.43 -1.28
C THR A 91 11.32 8.10 -0.11
N ASP A 92 10.97 7.14 0.73
CA ASP A 92 11.79 6.71 1.88
C ASP A 92 12.63 5.44 1.55
N SER A 93 13.38 4.93 2.52
CA SER A 93 14.19 3.71 2.39
C SER A 93 13.44 2.41 2.67
N GLU A 94 12.15 2.48 3.03
CA GLU A 94 11.38 1.31 3.46
C GLU A 94 11.14 0.33 2.31
N LYS A 95 11.13 -0.97 2.61
CA LYS A 95 11.02 -2.01 1.58
C LYS A 95 9.65 -1.97 0.92
N THR A 96 9.64 -1.78 -0.40
CA THR A 96 8.43 -1.78 -1.24
C THR A 96 8.56 -2.81 -2.35
N ILE A 97 7.51 -3.61 -2.52
CA ILE A 97 7.37 -4.60 -3.58
C ILE A 97 6.17 -4.19 -4.44
N VAL A 98 6.43 -3.88 -5.71
CA VAL A 98 5.40 -3.67 -6.72
C VAL A 98 5.16 -4.99 -7.45
N LEU A 99 3.92 -5.47 -7.43
CA LEU A 99 3.49 -6.65 -8.15
C LEU A 99 2.76 -6.20 -9.42
N THR A 100 3.26 -6.64 -10.57
CA THR A 100 2.66 -6.32 -11.86
C THR A 100 2.34 -7.55 -12.69
N ILE A 101 1.99 -7.39 -13.96
CA ILE A 101 1.55 -8.45 -14.85
C ILE A 101 2.50 -8.61 -16.04
N GLU A 102 2.45 -9.75 -16.73
CA GLU A 102 3.36 -10.07 -17.83
C GLU A 102 3.30 -9.01 -18.95
N GLU A 103 2.12 -8.45 -19.24
CA GLU A 103 1.96 -7.37 -20.21
C GLU A 103 2.79 -6.12 -19.88
N GLN A 104 3.10 -5.91 -18.60
CA GLN A 104 3.84 -4.75 -18.10
C GLN A 104 5.31 -5.04 -17.80
N LYS A 105 5.80 -6.26 -18.11
CA LYS A 105 7.17 -6.70 -17.82
C LYS A 105 8.25 -5.77 -18.39
N ASN A 106 8.01 -5.22 -19.58
CA ASN A 106 8.94 -4.34 -20.28
C ASN A 106 8.63 -2.85 -20.06
N ASN A 107 7.78 -2.50 -19.10
CA ASN A 107 7.45 -1.12 -18.82
C ASN A 107 8.69 -0.38 -18.24
N PRO A 108 9.12 0.76 -18.80
CA PRO A 108 10.29 1.51 -18.31
C PRO A 108 10.19 1.90 -16.83
N LYS A 109 8.97 2.08 -16.29
CA LYS A 109 8.77 2.37 -14.87
C LYS A 109 9.23 1.22 -13.97
N ALA A 110 9.26 -0.03 -14.44
CA ALA A 110 9.77 -1.14 -13.65
C ALA A 110 11.26 -0.95 -13.30
N ASP A 111 12.05 -0.46 -14.25
CA ASP A 111 13.47 -0.18 -14.04
C ASP A 111 13.69 1.06 -13.19
N LEU A 112 12.84 2.08 -13.33
CA LEU A 112 12.86 3.24 -12.43
C LEU A 112 12.55 2.84 -10.98
N ILE A 113 11.54 1.99 -10.75
CA ILE A 113 11.20 1.46 -9.42
C ILE A 113 12.39 0.69 -8.83
N ARG A 114 13.07 -0.13 -9.64
CA ARG A 114 14.29 -0.83 -9.21
C ARG A 114 15.44 0.14 -8.91
N GLY A 115 15.59 1.20 -9.70
CA GLY A 115 16.56 2.27 -9.48
C GLY A 115 16.34 3.05 -8.18
N LEU A 116 15.10 3.12 -7.69
CA LEU A 116 14.75 3.65 -6.37
C LEU A 116 15.01 2.67 -5.21
N GLY A 117 15.68 1.54 -5.48
CA GLY A 117 15.95 0.50 -4.49
C GLY A 117 14.71 -0.32 -4.09
N LYS A 118 13.63 -0.25 -4.88
CA LYS A 118 12.40 -1.01 -4.64
C LYS A 118 12.37 -2.26 -5.50
N VAL A 119 11.50 -3.21 -5.17
CA VAL A 119 11.34 -4.47 -5.91
C VAL A 119 10.16 -4.33 -6.87
N CYS A 120 10.32 -4.79 -8.11
CA CYS A 120 9.23 -4.89 -9.09
C CYS A 120 9.24 -6.28 -9.74
N VAL A 121 8.16 -7.04 -9.55
CA VAL A 121 8.03 -8.45 -9.95
C VAL A 121 6.76 -8.65 -10.76
N VAL A 122 6.84 -9.47 -11.81
CA VAL A 122 5.67 -9.96 -12.53
C VAL A 122 5.00 -11.07 -11.71
N PHE A 123 3.71 -10.92 -11.44
CA PHE A 123 2.91 -11.77 -10.59
C PHE A 123 1.50 -11.96 -11.17
N GLY A 124 1.44 -12.46 -12.39
CA GLY A 124 0.20 -12.70 -13.13
C GLY A 124 0.35 -12.41 -14.63
N GLU A 125 -0.65 -12.79 -15.42
CA GLU A 125 -0.66 -12.63 -16.89
C GLU A 125 -1.43 -11.36 -17.30
N ASP A 126 -2.74 -11.35 -17.08
CA ASP A 126 -3.70 -10.26 -17.38
C ASP A 126 -4.07 -9.44 -16.14
N LYS A 127 -3.96 -10.06 -14.96
CA LYS A 127 -4.21 -9.47 -13.65
C LYS A 127 -3.25 -10.02 -12.62
N VAL A 128 -3.05 -9.27 -11.54
CA VAL A 128 -2.31 -9.77 -10.38
C VAL A 128 -3.12 -10.89 -9.73
N ASP A 129 -2.57 -12.09 -9.65
CA ASP A 129 -3.29 -13.30 -9.19
C ASP A 129 -2.62 -13.96 -7.99
N PHE A 130 -3.22 -13.77 -6.82
CA PHE A 130 -2.76 -14.34 -5.54
C PHE A 130 -3.22 -15.78 -5.29
N LYS A 131 -4.04 -16.39 -6.16
CA LYS A 131 -4.50 -17.77 -6.00
C LYS A 131 -3.59 -18.78 -6.70
N LYS A 132 -2.84 -18.34 -7.71
CA LYS A 132 -1.93 -19.19 -8.50
C LYS A 132 -0.65 -19.58 -7.75
N PHE A 133 -0.45 -19.10 -6.52
CA PHE A 133 0.75 -19.33 -5.69
C PHE A 133 0.38 -19.68 -4.25
#